data_AF-A0A0B2UWZ5-F1
#
_entry.id   AF-A0A0B2UWZ5-F1
#
_cell.length_a   1.000
_cell.length_b   1.000
_cell.length_c   1.000
_cell.angle_alpha   90.00
_cell.angle_beta   90.00
_cell.angle_gamma   90.00
#
_symmetry.space_group_name_H-M   'P 1'
#
loop_
_entity.id
_entity.type
_entity.pdbx_description
1 polymer ?
#
loop_
_entity_poly.entity_id
_entity_poly.type
_entity_poly.pdbx_seq_one_letter_code
_entity_poly.pdbx_strand_id
1 'polypeptide(L)'
;MWFTAFRVRLLFMLEILGMIFLTSVALLSPGWMKSNLIKNSQGVPQLAGLQLHTCADANSGANKGDPNYCKPWYKDQRWWEQVAIVFLSIALIVEVIAFVSTFFTFFFFCDTPMSNIMLPVLSLIAATFLFLAVASYAINGIVKMVAATNDWNYEAAKLLNQGMKELSNGYNFYTVVLASIQGVATTIVGSAVINAYNREYNEIMARRALRNLTIGTVTLIRIKL
;
A
#
# COMPACT_ATOMS: atom_id res chain seq x y z
N MET A 1 9.68 -21.41 23.33
CA MET A 1 8.76 -20.26 23.54
C MET A 1 8.79 -19.28 22.37
N TRP A 2 9.94 -19.11 21.70
CA TRP A 2 10.15 -18.36 20.45
C TRP A 2 9.24 -18.66 19.23
N PHE A 3 8.37 -19.67 19.28
CA PHE A 3 7.66 -20.15 18.09
C PHE A 3 6.48 -19.25 17.69
N THR A 4 5.86 -18.56 18.65
CA THR A 4 4.64 -17.78 18.40
C THR A 4 4.96 -16.41 17.81
N ALA A 5 5.87 -15.64 18.42
CA ALA A 5 6.31 -14.36 17.86
C ALA A 5 6.93 -14.53 16.47
N PHE A 6 7.72 -15.60 16.27
CA PHE A 6 8.30 -15.95 14.98
C PHE A 6 7.25 -16.18 13.88
N ARG A 7 6.20 -16.97 14.18
CA ARG A 7 5.09 -17.21 13.23
C ARG A 7 4.37 -15.94 12.84
N VAL A 8 4.05 -15.07 13.81
CA VAL A 8 3.31 -13.83 13.54
C VAL A 8 4.16 -12.85 12.71
N ARG A 9 5.48 -12.79 12.95
CA ARG A 9 6.39 -11.97 12.11
C ARG A 9 6.53 -12.48 10.69
N LEU A 10 6.59 -13.80 10.50
CA LEU A 10 6.61 -14.39 9.17
C LEU A 10 5.33 -14.04 8.40
N LEU A 11 4.17 -14.12 9.06
CA LEU A 11 2.90 -13.68 8.46
C LEU A 11 2.92 -12.19 8.10
N PHE A 12 3.40 -11.33 9.01
CA PHE A 12 3.53 -9.89 8.73
C PHE A 12 4.43 -9.60 7.52
N MET A 13 5.55 -10.32 7.40
CA MET A 13 6.47 -10.18 6.27
C MET A 13 5.82 -10.59 4.94
N LEU A 14 5.05 -11.67 4.94
CA LEU A 14 4.30 -12.13 3.77
C LEU A 14 3.20 -11.14 3.36
N GLU A 15 2.50 -10.56 4.34
CA GLU A 15 1.46 -9.55 4.13
C GLU A 15 2.03 -8.27 3.51
N ILE A 16 3.14 -7.75 4.05
CA ILE A 16 3.85 -6.59 3.47
C ILE A 16 4.32 -6.88 2.04
N LEU A 17 4.85 -8.07 1.77
CA LEU A 17 5.27 -8.45 0.42
C LEU A 17 4.08 -8.47 -0.55
N GLY A 18 2.93 -8.99 -0.12
CA GLY A 18 1.69 -8.95 -0.89
C GLY A 18 1.25 -7.51 -1.17
N MET A 19 1.32 -6.64 -0.17
CA MET A 19 1.00 -5.21 -0.30
C MET A 19 1.93 -4.52 -1.33
N ILE A 20 3.25 -4.70 -1.20
CA ILE A 20 4.25 -4.15 -2.15
C ILE A 20 3.98 -4.64 -3.57
N PHE A 21 3.67 -5.93 -3.73
CA PHE A 21 3.38 -6.49 -5.03
C PHE A 21 2.15 -5.84 -5.66
N LEU A 22 1.05 -5.72 -4.91
CA LEU A 22 -0.18 -5.09 -5.40
C LEU A 22 0.02 -3.60 -5.72
N THR A 23 0.72 -2.85 -4.85
CA THR A 23 1.02 -1.43 -5.06
C THR A 23 1.92 -1.23 -6.29
N SER A 24 2.93 -2.08 -6.47
CA SER A 24 3.83 -2.05 -7.64
C SER A 24 3.08 -2.38 -8.94
N VAL A 25 2.24 -3.42 -8.92
CA VAL A 25 1.39 -3.79 -10.06
C VAL A 25 0.47 -2.62 -10.41
N ALA A 26 -0.17 -1.99 -9.43
CA ALA A 26 -1.04 -0.85 -9.69
C ALA A 26 -0.32 0.35 -10.31
N LEU A 27 0.91 0.63 -9.87
CA LEU A 27 1.71 1.76 -10.32
C LEU A 27 2.27 1.53 -11.73
N LEU A 28 2.65 0.31 -12.07
CA LEU A 28 3.30 -0.03 -13.35
C LEU A 28 2.33 -0.50 -14.43
N SER A 29 1.14 -0.97 -14.07
CA SER A 29 0.21 -1.56 -15.05
C SER A 29 -0.61 -0.50 -15.77
N PRO A 30 -0.88 -0.67 -17.07
CA PRO A 30 -1.92 0.08 -17.76
C PRO A 30 -3.30 -0.54 -17.48
N GLY A 31 -4.18 0.16 -16.75
CA GLY A 31 -5.50 -0.41 -16.45
C GLY A 31 -6.37 0.33 -15.45
N TRP A 32 -6.15 1.62 -15.25
CA TRP A 32 -6.89 2.42 -14.28
C TRP A 32 -8.28 2.82 -14.77
N MET A 33 -8.45 3.03 -16.07
CA MET A 33 -9.74 3.31 -16.67
C MET A 33 -9.85 2.67 -18.06
N LYS A 34 -10.96 1.97 -18.31
CA LYS A 34 -11.26 1.38 -19.62
C LYS A 34 -12.24 2.32 -20.34
N SER A 35 -11.74 3.39 -20.96
CA SER A 35 -12.65 4.37 -21.55
C SER A 35 -13.11 3.96 -22.95
N ASN A 36 -14.34 3.45 -23.05
CA ASN A 36 -15.10 3.42 -24.31
C ASN A 36 -15.62 4.82 -24.70
N LEU A 37 -15.58 5.78 -23.76
CA LEU A 37 -16.09 7.14 -23.86
C LEU A 37 -15.05 8.17 -24.35
N ILE A 38 -13.74 7.88 -24.20
CA ILE A 38 -12.66 8.73 -24.73
C ILE A 38 -12.10 7.99 -25.94
N LYS A 39 -12.86 8.00 -27.03
CA LYS A 39 -12.33 7.59 -28.33
C LYS A 39 -11.45 8.74 -28.82
N ASN A 40 -10.23 8.43 -29.22
CA ASN A 40 -9.47 9.37 -30.05
C ASN A 40 -10.25 9.65 -31.34
N SER A 41 -9.89 10.67 -32.12
CA SER A 41 -10.49 10.95 -33.44
C SER A 41 -10.47 9.73 -34.40
N GLN A 42 -9.73 8.67 -34.06
CA GLN A 42 -9.59 7.41 -34.79
C GLN A 42 -10.43 6.24 -34.22
N GLY A 43 -11.28 6.45 -33.21
CA GLY A 43 -12.24 5.44 -32.74
C GLY A 43 -11.69 4.30 -31.88
N VAL A 44 -10.40 4.33 -31.52
CA VAL A 44 -9.73 3.30 -30.71
C VAL A 44 -9.99 3.57 -29.21
N PRO A 45 -10.42 2.57 -28.42
CA PRO A 45 -10.58 2.73 -26.97
C PRO A 45 -9.20 2.92 -26.34
N GLN A 46 -8.93 4.10 -25.80
CA GLN A 46 -7.71 4.31 -25.02
C GLN A 46 -7.88 3.62 -23.66
N LEU A 47 -7.01 2.65 -23.36
CA LEU A 47 -6.73 2.30 -21.98
C LEU A 47 -6.00 3.50 -21.38
N ALA A 48 -6.70 4.33 -20.62
CA ALA A 48 -6.07 5.37 -19.82
C ALA A 48 -5.47 4.67 -18.59
N GLY A 49 -4.17 4.38 -18.70
CA GLY A 49 -3.37 3.77 -17.65
C GLY A 49 -2.44 4.79 -17.03
N LEU A 50 -2.04 4.56 -15.78
CA LEU A 50 -1.07 5.34 -15.01
C LEU A 50 0.38 5.03 -15.45
N GLN A 51 0.57 4.80 -16.75
CA GLN A 51 1.76 4.17 -17.30
C GLN A 51 2.85 5.22 -17.57
N LEU A 52 4.00 5.10 -16.89
CA LEU A 52 5.13 6.03 -17.01
C LEU A 52 5.62 6.28 -18.45
N HIS A 53 5.32 5.36 -19.39
CA HIS A 53 5.66 5.46 -20.79
C HIS A 53 4.46 5.12 -21.69
N THR A 54 3.99 6.12 -22.43
CA THR A 54 3.16 5.93 -23.62
C THR A 54 3.98 6.36 -24.83
N CYS A 55 4.22 5.45 -25.76
CA CYS A 55 4.83 5.80 -27.04
C CYS A 55 3.73 5.95 -28.09
N ALA A 56 3.91 6.86 -29.03
CA ALA A 56 2.90 7.15 -30.05
C ALA A 56 2.58 5.89 -30.87
N ASP A 57 1.29 5.66 -31.17
CA ASP A 57 0.89 4.56 -32.06
C ASP A 57 1.56 4.72 -33.42
N ALA A 58 1.99 3.61 -34.01
CA ALA A 58 2.67 3.57 -35.32
C ALA A 58 1.84 4.20 -36.46
N ASN A 59 0.54 4.43 -36.25
CA ASN A 59 -0.38 5.07 -37.21
C ASN A 59 -0.39 6.60 -37.13
N SER A 60 0.37 7.22 -36.21
CA SER A 60 0.44 8.68 -36.04
C SER A 60 1.45 9.37 -36.97
N GLY A 61 2.12 8.62 -37.86
CA GLY A 61 3.16 9.17 -38.74
C GLY A 61 4.47 9.50 -38.03
N ALA A 62 4.60 9.18 -36.74
CA ALA A 62 5.84 9.37 -35.98
C ALA A 62 6.85 8.27 -36.32
N ASN A 63 8.00 8.66 -36.89
CA ASN A 63 9.09 7.74 -37.18
C ASN A 63 9.68 7.17 -35.88
N LYS A 64 9.83 5.84 -35.81
CA LYS A 64 10.41 5.11 -34.65
C LYS A 64 11.82 5.57 -34.22
N GLY A 65 12.48 6.41 -35.02
CA GLY A 65 13.82 6.96 -34.75
C GLY A 65 13.83 8.38 -34.19
N ASP A 66 12.68 9.01 -33.98
CA ASP A 66 12.59 10.37 -33.44
C ASP A 66 12.69 10.34 -31.90
N PRO A 67 13.59 11.08 -31.23
CA PRO A 67 13.69 11.12 -29.77
C PRO A 67 12.40 11.59 -29.07
N ASN A 68 11.47 12.19 -29.83
CA ASN A 68 10.13 12.59 -29.37
C ASN A 68 9.05 11.50 -29.52
N TYR A 69 9.41 10.28 -29.93
CA TYR A 69 8.47 9.16 -30.13
C TYR A 69 7.77 8.72 -28.83
N CYS A 70 8.46 8.86 -27.69
CA CYS A 70 7.87 8.71 -26.36
C CYS A 70 7.95 10.07 -25.66
N LYS A 71 6.83 10.82 -25.66
CA LYS A 71 6.73 12.07 -24.91
C LYS A 71 6.67 11.78 -23.40
N PRO A 72 7.11 12.71 -22.53
CA PRO A 72 6.98 12.56 -21.07
C PRO A 72 5.49 12.56 -20.69
N TRP A 73 4.95 11.35 -20.54
CA TRP A 73 3.55 11.07 -20.25
C TRP A 73 3.03 11.77 -18.98
N TYR A 74 3.92 11.99 -18.00
CA TYR A 74 3.58 12.69 -16.75
C TYR A 74 3.10 14.13 -16.96
N LYS A 75 3.58 14.84 -18.00
CA LYS A 75 3.17 16.24 -18.24
C LYS A 75 1.82 16.39 -18.95
N ASP A 76 1.40 15.37 -19.70
CA ASP A 76 0.09 15.33 -20.38
C ASP A 76 -1.01 14.69 -19.51
N GLN A 77 -0.63 14.08 -18.38
CA GLN A 77 -1.55 13.53 -17.41
C GLN A 77 -2.41 14.61 -16.75
N ARG A 78 -3.65 14.25 -16.41
CA ARG A 78 -4.51 15.14 -15.64
C ARG A 78 -3.95 15.27 -14.24
N TRP A 79 -4.06 16.47 -13.65
CA TRP A 79 -3.47 16.77 -12.35
C TRP A 79 -3.93 15.82 -11.21
N TRP A 80 -5.14 15.28 -11.28
CA TRP A 80 -5.63 14.30 -10.30
C TRP A 80 -4.94 12.95 -10.40
N GLU A 81 -4.60 12.53 -11.62
CA GLU A 81 -3.86 11.28 -11.87
C GLU A 81 -2.42 11.44 -11.37
N GLN A 82 -1.82 12.62 -11.58
CA GLN A 82 -0.53 12.99 -10.99
C GLN A 82 -0.55 12.89 -9.46
N VAL A 83 -1.59 13.42 -8.81
CA VAL A 83 -1.74 13.34 -7.35
C VAL A 83 -1.84 11.88 -6.87
N ALA A 84 -2.62 11.05 -7.56
CA ALA A 84 -2.73 9.62 -7.23
C ALA A 84 -1.37 8.88 -7.39
N ILE A 85 -0.60 9.18 -8.44
CA ILE A 85 0.76 8.63 -8.63
C ILE A 85 1.66 9.01 -7.47
N VAL A 86 1.65 10.28 -7.05
CA VAL A 86 2.50 10.75 -5.95
C VAL A 86 2.15 10.00 -4.67
N PHE A 87 0.88 9.84 -4.34
CA PHE A 87 0.47 9.08 -3.16
C PHE A 87 0.83 7.60 -3.23
N LEU A 88 0.63 6.93 -4.37
CA LEU A 88 1.05 5.54 -4.56
C LEU A 88 2.57 5.37 -4.44
N SER A 89 3.34 6.32 -4.98
CA SER A 89 4.79 6.31 -4.92
C SER A 89 5.28 6.45 -3.48
N ILE A 90 4.69 7.38 -2.72
CA ILE A 90 5.00 7.55 -1.30
C ILE A 90 4.61 6.29 -0.50
N ALA A 91 3.42 5.72 -0.76
CA ALA A 91 2.99 4.48 -0.12
C ALA A 91 4.01 3.35 -0.36
N LEU A 92 4.43 3.13 -1.61
CA LEU A 92 5.40 2.11 -1.98
C LEU A 92 6.75 2.31 -1.26
N ILE A 93 7.22 3.55 -1.13
CA ILE A 93 8.46 3.84 -0.39
C ILE A 93 8.30 3.46 1.09
N VAL A 94 7.17 3.80 1.72
CA VAL A 94 6.90 3.45 3.12
C VAL A 94 6.80 1.93 3.30
N GLU A 95 6.15 1.22 2.37
CA GLU A 95 6.06 -0.24 2.37
C GLU A 95 7.45 -0.89 2.28
N VAL A 96 8.33 -0.39 1.42
CA VAL A 96 9.71 -0.89 1.30
C VAL A 96 10.50 -0.65 2.58
N ILE A 97 10.36 0.52 3.22
CA ILE A 97 11.00 0.81 4.52
C ILE A 97 10.48 -0.16 5.59
N ALA A 98 9.18 -0.43 5.63
CA ALA A 98 8.56 -1.38 6.55
C ALA A 98 9.07 -2.80 6.30
N PHE A 99 9.21 -3.22 5.05
CA PHE A 99 9.76 -4.51 4.67
C PHE A 99 11.22 -4.66 5.12
N VAL A 100 12.08 -3.68 4.81
CA VAL A 100 13.49 -3.68 5.22
C VAL A 100 13.61 -3.73 6.74
N SER A 101 12.79 -2.96 7.46
CA SER A 101 12.76 -2.97 8.93
C SER A 101 12.33 -4.34 9.48
N THR A 102 11.34 -4.98 8.85
CA THR A 102 10.87 -6.32 9.21
C THR A 102 11.97 -7.36 8.93
N PHE A 103 12.66 -7.25 7.81
CA PHE A 103 13.76 -8.13 7.44
C PHE A 103 14.90 -8.07 8.47
N PHE A 104 15.30 -6.87 8.89
CA PHE A 104 16.35 -6.71 9.91
C PHE A 104 15.94 -7.24 11.29
N THR A 105 14.70 -7.00 11.71
CA THR A 105 14.20 -7.54 12.99
C THR A 105 14.06 -9.05 12.97
N PHE A 106 13.78 -9.64 11.81
CA PHE A 106 13.63 -11.09 11.66
C PHE A 106 14.98 -11.83 11.59
N PHE A 107 15.93 -11.37 10.76
CA PHE A 107 17.18 -12.10 10.51
C PHE A 107 18.36 -11.70 11.40
N PHE A 108 18.44 -10.43 11.82
CA PHE A 108 19.61 -9.91 12.54
C PHE A 108 19.39 -9.80 14.06
N PHE A 109 18.30 -10.34 14.59
CA PHE A 109 17.96 -10.30 16.02
C PHE A 109 17.98 -8.87 16.61
N CYS A 110 17.78 -7.83 15.78
CA CYS A 110 17.67 -6.43 16.20
C CYS A 110 16.31 -6.16 16.86
N ASP A 111 15.99 -6.97 17.86
CA ASP A 111 14.65 -7.09 18.40
C ASP A 111 14.45 -6.14 19.57
N THR A 112 14.24 -4.86 19.23
CA THR A 112 14.00 -3.80 20.21
C THR A 112 12.51 -3.47 20.29
N PRO A 113 12.01 -3.04 21.47
CA PRO A 113 10.61 -2.64 21.61
C PRO A 113 10.23 -1.50 20.63
N MET A 114 11.14 -0.56 20.40
CA MET A 114 10.98 0.51 19.41
C MET A 114 10.74 -0.03 18.01
N SER A 115 11.57 -1.00 17.56
CA SER A 115 11.43 -1.55 16.22
C SER A 115 10.11 -2.29 16.03
N ASN A 116 9.65 -3.03 17.04
CA ASN A 116 8.37 -3.74 16.97
C ASN A 116 7.15 -2.80 16.95
N ILE A 117 7.22 -1.66 17.64
CA ILE A 117 6.16 -0.64 17.59
C ILE A 117 6.13 0.08 16.23
N MET A 118 7.30 0.30 15.62
CA MET A 118 7.42 1.01 14.34
C MET A 118 6.76 0.25 13.18
N LEU A 119 6.76 -1.09 13.21
CA LEU A 119 6.24 -1.93 12.13
C LEU A 119 4.76 -1.64 11.77
N PRO A 120 3.78 -1.77 12.70
CA PRO A 120 2.39 -1.47 12.38
C PRO A 120 2.15 0.02 12.11
N VAL A 121 2.95 0.92 12.68
CA VAL A 121 2.84 2.36 12.40
C VAL A 121 3.18 2.65 10.94
N LEU A 122 4.27 2.08 10.41
CA LEU A 122 4.62 2.23 8.99
C LEU A 122 3.56 1.61 8.08
N SER A 123 3.03 0.44 8.43
CA SER A 123 1.92 -0.19 7.69
C SER A 123 0.67 0.69 7.67
N LEU A 124 0.34 1.34 8.79
CA LEU A 124 -0.81 2.24 8.87
C LEU A 124 -0.60 3.47 7.99
N ILE A 125 0.60 4.06 8.00
CA ILE A 125 0.95 5.20 7.15
C ILE A 125 0.86 4.82 5.66
N ALA A 126 1.36 3.65 5.27
CA ALA A 126 1.21 3.18 3.89
C ALA A 126 -0.27 3.01 3.51
N ALA A 127 -1.08 2.39 4.37
CA ALA A 127 -2.50 2.18 4.14
C ALA A 127 -3.27 3.50 3.97
N THR A 128 -2.95 4.55 4.75
CA THR A 128 -3.59 5.86 4.60
C THR A 128 -3.24 6.52 3.27
N PHE A 129 -2.00 6.42 2.81
CA PHE A 129 -1.62 6.93 1.49
C PHE A 129 -2.30 6.18 0.34
N LEU A 130 -2.41 4.84 0.43
CA LEU A 130 -3.19 4.06 -0.56
C LEU A 130 -4.66 4.49 -0.57
N PHE A 131 -5.26 4.71 0.60
CA PHE A 131 -6.64 5.19 0.69
C PHE A 131 -6.81 6.57 0.05
N LEU A 132 -5.88 7.50 0.30
CA LEU A 132 -5.88 8.83 -0.31
C LEU A 132 -5.69 8.76 -1.83
N ALA A 133 -4.89 7.83 -2.34
CA ALA A 133 -4.74 7.60 -3.77
C ALA A 133 -6.06 7.14 -4.40
N VAL A 134 -6.76 6.17 -3.78
CA VAL A 134 -8.08 5.71 -4.26
C VAL A 134 -9.12 6.84 -4.20
N ALA A 135 -9.18 7.57 -3.09
CA ALA A 135 -10.16 8.64 -2.89
C ALA A 135 -9.94 9.79 -3.89
N SER A 136 -8.69 10.23 -4.08
CA SER A 136 -8.36 11.29 -5.04
C SER A 136 -8.65 10.87 -6.48
N TYR A 137 -8.44 9.61 -6.84
CA TYR A 137 -8.79 9.11 -8.17
C TYR A 137 -10.32 9.02 -8.36
N ALA A 138 -11.05 8.47 -7.38
CA ALA A 138 -12.49 8.26 -7.46
C ALA A 138 -13.30 9.57 -7.45
N ILE A 139 -13.06 10.45 -6.48
CA ILE A 139 -13.84 11.69 -6.30
C ILE A 139 -13.73 12.57 -7.54
N ASN A 140 -12.52 12.71 -8.09
CA ASN A 140 -12.28 13.65 -9.18
C ASN A 140 -12.66 13.10 -10.56
N GLY A 141 -12.65 11.77 -10.71
CA GLY A 141 -13.30 11.11 -11.84
C GLY A 141 -14.80 11.38 -11.86
N ILE A 142 -15.45 11.30 -10.69
CA ILE A 142 -16.90 11.51 -10.54
C ILE A 142 -17.29 12.97 -10.75
N VAL A 143 -16.62 13.91 -10.08
CA VAL A 143 -16.95 15.35 -10.13
C VAL A 143 -16.87 15.89 -11.55
N LYS A 144 -15.92 15.43 -12.38
CA LYS A 144 -15.82 15.86 -13.78
C LYS A 144 -16.96 15.36 -14.66
N MET A 145 -17.47 14.15 -14.43
CA MET A 145 -18.60 13.63 -15.21
C MET A 145 -19.90 14.37 -14.87
N VAL A 146 -20.06 14.79 -13.61
CA VAL A 146 -21.21 15.60 -13.17
C VAL A 146 -21.09 17.05 -13.62
N ALA A 147 -19.88 17.64 -13.58
CA ALA A 147 -19.65 19.00 -14.03
C ALA A 147 -19.90 19.19 -15.54
N ALA A 148 -19.74 18.14 -16.34
CA ALA A 148 -20.06 18.19 -17.77
C ALA A 148 -21.55 18.39 -18.08
N THR A 149 -22.44 18.09 -17.13
CA THR A 149 -23.89 18.23 -17.29
C THR A 149 -24.45 19.57 -16.82
N ASN A 150 -23.66 20.46 -16.20
CA ASN A 150 -24.07 21.77 -15.64
C ASN A 150 -25.27 21.78 -14.67
N ASP A 151 -25.95 20.65 -14.45
CA ASP A 151 -27.14 20.52 -13.62
C ASP A 151 -27.05 19.26 -12.75
N TRP A 152 -27.25 19.38 -11.44
CA TRP A 152 -27.32 18.25 -10.49
C TRP A 152 -28.66 17.53 -10.59
N ASN A 153 -29.02 17.10 -11.80
CA ASN A 153 -30.31 16.50 -12.13
C ASN A 153 -30.18 14.97 -12.29
N TYR A 154 -31.30 14.27 -12.53
CA TYR A 154 -31.36 12.81 -12.74
C TYR A 154 -30.34 12.29 -13.78
N GLU A 155 -30.02 13.11 -14.79
CA GLU A 155 -29.05 12.78 -15.83
C GLU A 155 -27.60 12.77 -15.33
N ALA A 156 -27.25 13.66 -14.39
CA ALA A 156 -25.95 13.65 -13.71
C ALA A 156 -25.79 12.39 -12.82
N ALA A 157 -26.85 11.95 -12.14
CA ALA A 157 -26.83 10.71 -11.36
C ALA A 157 -26.63 9.46 -12.26
N LYS A 158 -27.22 9.46 -13.47
CA LYS A 158 -27.04 8.40 -14.46
C LYS A 158 -25.60 8.36 -15.01
N LEU A 159 -25.04 9.52 -15.33
CA LEU A 159 -23.64 9.65 -15.76
C LEU A 159 -22.65 9.29 -14.65
N LEU A 160 -22.95 9.64 -13.40
CA LEU A 160 -22.16 9.24 -12.23
C LEU A 160 -22.13 7.72 -12.08
N ASN A 161 -23.27 7.05 -12.23
CA ASN A 161 -23.35 5.58 -12.19
C ASN A 161 -22.59 4.94 -13.36
N GLN A 162 -22.66 5.51 -14.57
CA GLN A 162 -21.85 5.03 -15.70
C GLN A 162 -20.35 5.25 -15.48
N GLY A 163 -19.96 6.41 -14.95
CA GLY A 163 -18.59 6.75 -14.62
C GLY A 163 -17.99 5.82 -13.58
N MET A 164 -18.71 5.61 -12.48
CA MET A 164 -18.38 4.64 -11.45
C MET A 164 -18.22 3.23 -12.04
N LYS A 165 -19.09 2.84 -12.98
CA LYS A 165 -19.03 1.54 -13.64
C LYS A 165 -17.81 1.39 -14.54
N GLU A 166 -17.41 2.43 -15.27
CA GLU A 166 -16.20 2.41 -16.11
C GLU A 166 -14.89 2.52 -15.29
N LEU A 167 -14.93 3.22 -14.15
CA LEU A 167 -13.83 3.23 -13.18
C LEU A 167 -13.68 1.84 -12.52
N SER A 168 -14.81 1.25 -12.13
CA SER A 168 -14.91 -0.12 -11.63
C SER A 168 -14.43 -1.14 -12.67
N ASN A 169 -14.64 -0.91 -13.97
CA ASN A 169 -14.10 -1.80 -15.00
C ASN A 169 -12.56 -1.74 -15.13
N GLY A 170 -11.89 -0.78 -14.48
CA GLY A 170 -10.43 -0.69 -14.42
C GLY A 170 -9.85 -1.69 -13.43
N TYR A 171 -9.13 -2.71 -13.92
CA TYR A 171 -8.50 -3.72 -13.07
C TYR A 171 -7.57 -3.10 -12.01
N ASN A 172 -6.83 -2.03 -12.36
CA ASN A 172 -5.88 -1.44 -11.41
C ASN A 172 -6.56 -0.71 -10.25
N PHE A 173 -7.75 -0.15 -10.46
CA PHE A 173 -8.52 0.44 -9.37
C PHE A 173 -8.78 -0.60 -8.28
N TYR A 174 -9.18 -1.82 -8.68
CA TYR A 174 -9.34 -2.93 -7.74
C TYR A 174 -8.03 -3.38 -7.11
N THR A 175 -6.91 -3.38 -7.84
CA THR A 175 -5.62 -3.75 -7.23
C THR A 175 -5.22 -2.82 -6.10
N VAL A 176 -5.47 -1.50 -6.21
CA VAL A 176 -5.18 -0.55 -5.12
C VAL A 176 -6.18 -0.67 -3.99
N VAL A 177 -7.46 -0.91 -4.29
CA VAL A 177 -8.45 -1.20 -3.25
C VAL A 177 -8.04 -2.45 -2.47
N LEU A 178 -7.62 -3.53 -3.15
CA LEU A 178 -7.09 -4.73 -2.50
C LEU A 178 -5.81 -4.43 -1.70
N ALA A 179 -4.88 -3.65 -2.24
CA ALA A 179 -3.67 -3.23 -1.53
C ALA A 179 -3.99 -2.44 -0.25
N SER A 180 -5.00 -1.56 -0.29
CA SER A 180 -5.44 -0.80 0.88
C SER A 180 -6.10 -1.67 1.96
N ILE A 181 -6.95 -2.61 1.57
CA ILE A 181 -7.53 -3.62 2.48
C ILE A 181 -6.41 -4.46 3.10
N GLN A 182 -5.46 -4.89 2.28
CA GLN A 182 -4.30 -5.64 2.75
C GLN A 182 -3.41 -4.82 3.68
N GLY A 183 -3.25 -3.51 3.45
CA GLY A 183 -2.56 -2.61 4.37
C GLY A 183 -3.23 -2.51 5.76
N VAL A 184 -4.56 -2.53 5.81
CA VAL A 184 -5.30 -2.63 7.08
C VAL A 184 -5.06 -3.97 7.76
N ALA A 185 -5.15 -5.08 7.02
CA ALA A 185 -4.87 -6.41 7.55
C ALA A 185 -3.43 -6.51 8.09
N THR A 186 -2.46 -5.97 7.34
CA THR A 186 -1.05 -5.90 7.71
C THR A 186 -0.87 -5.13 9.03
N THR A 187 -1.57 -4.02 9.22
CA THR A 187 -1.54 -3.24 10.47
C THR A 187 -2.05 -4.05 11.67
N ILE A 188 -3.12 -4.83 11.47
CA ILE A 188 -3.68 -5.72 12.51
C ILE A 188 -2.66 -6.82 12.87
N VAL A 189 -2.06 -7.46 11.87
CA VAL A 189 -1.02 -8.49 12.09
C VAL A 189 0.21 -7.88 12.78
N GLY A 190 0.64 -6.68 12.40
CA GLY A 190 1.74 -5.96 13.04
C GLY A 190 1.44 -5.63 14.51
N SER A 191 0.19 -5.29 14.83
CA SER A 191 -0.24 -5.11 16.23
C SER A 191 -0.18 -6.41 17.02
N ALA A 192 -0.47 -7.55 16.38
CA ALA A 192 -0.29 -8.87 16.99
C ALA A 192 1.20 -9.20 17.24
N VAL A 193 2.13 -8.71 16.40
CA VAL A 193 3.58 -8.83 16.64
C VAL A 193 3.97 -8.14 17.95
N ILE A 194 3.48 -6.91 18.18
CA ILE A 194 3.74 -6.17 19.43
C ILE A 194 3.23 -6.96 20.64
N ASN A 195 2.00 -7.46 20.57
CA ASN A 195 1.38 -8.21 21.67
C ASN A 195 2.14 -9.50 21.98
N ALA A 196 2.54 -10.25 20.94
CA ALA A 196 3.34 -11.45 21.10
C ALA A 196 4.71 -11.15 21.75
N TYR A 197 5.38 -10.09 21.28
CA TYR A 197 6.66 -9.65 21.84
C TYR A 197 6.55 -9.23 23.31
N ASN A 198 5.56 -8.41 23.67
CA ASN A 198 5.36 -7.94 25.04
C ASN A 198 5.08 -9.11 26.01
N ARG A 199 4.32 -10.12 25.56
CA ARG A 199 4.06 -11.32 26.34
C ARG A 199 5.35 -12.09 26.64
N GLU A 200 6.17 -12.35 25.62
CA GLU A 200 7.45 -13.05 25.79
C GLU A 200 8.42 -12.28 26.69
N TYR A 201 8.50 -10.95 26.52
CA TYR A 201 9.33 -10.09 27.35
C TYR A 201 8.93 -10.15 28.83
N ASN A 202 7.64 -10.04 29.14
CA ASN A 202 7.12 -10.11 30.51
C ASN A 202 7.39 -11.46 31.16
N GLU A 203 7.24 -12.57 30.44
CA GLU A 203 7.54 -13.91 30.95
C GLU A 203 9.04 -14.08 31.26
N ILE A 204 9.93 -13.53 30.43
CA ILE A 204 11.38 -13.56 30.69
C ILE A 204 11.72 -12.76 31.95
N MET A 205 11.14 -11.57 32.10
CA MET A 205 11.37 -10.73 33.28
C MET A 205 10.83 -11.38 34.56
N ALA A 206 9.65 -11.99 34.51
CA ALA A 206 9.09 -12.75 35.63
C ALA A 206 10.00 -13.92 36.05
N ARG A 207 10.54 -14.69 35.09
CA ARG A 207 11.50 -15.77 35.38
C ARG A 207 12.82 -15.26 35.96
N ARG A 208 13.29 -14.08 35.56
CA ARG A 208 14.48 -13.45 36.14
C ARG A 208 14.22 -12.99 37.58
N ALA A 209 13.08 -12.35 37.82
CA ALA A 209 12.67 -11.93 39.17
C ALA A 209 12.55 -13.12 40.12
N LEU A 210 11.89 -14.21 39.69
CA LEU A 210 11.79 -15.45 40.46
C LEU A 210 13.15 -16.05 40.80
N ARG A 211 14.06 -16.16 39.81
CA ARG A 211 15.43 -16.67 40.04
C ARG A 211 16.20 -15.82 41.06
N ASN A 212 16.12 -14.50 40.97
CA ASN A 212 16.79 -13.60 41.91
C ASN A 212 16.25 -13.77 43.34
N LEU A 213 14.92 -13.95 43.48
CA LEU A 213 14.31 -14.26 44.78
C LEU A 213 14.77 -15.61 45.33
N THR A 214 14.88 -16.65 44.49
CA THR A 214 15.33 -17.99 44.93
C THR A 214 16.79 -17.97 45.36
N ILE A 215 17.67 -17.29 44.60
CA ILE A 215 19.08 -17.14 44.95
C ILE A 215 19.22 -16.33 46.25
N GLY A 216 18.47 -15.24 46.40
CA GLY A 216 18.47 -14.43 47.61
C GLY A 216 18.05 -15.22 48.85
N THR A 217 17.01 -16.06 48.75
CA THR A 217 16.57 -16.92 49.87
C THR A 217 17.59 -18.01 50.21
N VAL A 218 18.19 -18.67 49.22
CA VAL A 218 19.24 -19.69 49.44
C VAL A 218 20.47 -19.07 50.11
N THR A 219 20.86 -17.85 49.72
CA THR A 219 22.00 -17.14 50.31
C THR A 219 21.71 -16.73 51.76
N LEU A 220 20.49 -16.29 52.06
CA LEU A 220 20.05 -15.95 53.42
C LEU A 220 20.01 -17.16 54.37
N ILE A 221 19.60 -18.32 53.88
CA ILE A 221 19.59 -19.57 54.67
C ILE A 221 21.02 -20.01 54.98
N ARG A 222 21.96 -19.87 54.03
CA ARG A 222 23.37 -20.23 54.22
C ARG A 222 24.14 -19.36 55.22
N ILE A 223 23.67 -18.13 55.49
CA ILE A 223 24.30 -17.22 56.46
C ILE A 223 23.78 -17.47 57.89
N LYS A 224 22.63 -18.14 58.03
CA LYS A 224 22.01 -18.44 59.34
C LYS A 224 22.37 -19.83 59.91
N LEU A 225 23.05 -20.68 59.15
CA LEU A 225 23.57 -21.99 59.56
C LEU A 225 25.07 -21.89 59.82
#